data_AF-A0A0H4XBQ6-F1
#
_entry.id   AF-A0A0H4XBQ6-F1
#
_cell.length_a   1.000
_cell.length_b   1.000
_cell.length_c   1.000
_cell.angle_alpha   90.00
_cell.angle_beta   90.00
_cell.angle_gamma   90.00
#
_symmetry.space_group_name_H-M   'P 1'
#
loop_
_entity.id
_entity.type
_entity.pdbx_description
1 polymer ?
#
loop_
_entity_poly.entity_id
_entity_poly.type
_entity_poly.pdbx_seq_one_letter_code
_entity_poly.pdbx_strand_id
1 'polypeptide(L)'
;MSLNITTQHAVLKKEIDRINADNRVSFSEFQHVRDAADTQIEKLKAPELQAHLKKLQKSVDDAVEALQQVALAAKKAKLDEPTKAALKESTSYQIAYLVMGFKTSVDRL
;
A
#
# COMPACT_ATOMS: atom_id res chain seq x y z
N MET A 1 7.14 -0.34 -15.03
CA MET A 1 5.77 -0.29 -14.51
C MET A 1 5.78 0.47 -13.21
N SER A 2 5.14 1.63 -13.19
CA SER A 2 4.85 2.43 -11.99
C SER A 2 3.38 2.19 -11.64
N LEU A 3 3.11 1.88 -10.38
CA LEU A 3 1.77 1.61 -9.89
C LEU A 3 1.14 2.96 -9.53
N ASN A 4 0.42 3.56 -10.48
CA ASN A 4 -0.23 4.85 -10.28
C ASN A 4 -1.53 4.66 -9.49
N ILE A 5 -1.47 4.88 -8.19
CA ILE A 5 -2.66 4.88 -7.33
C ILE A 5 -3.31 6.27 -7.46
N THR A 6 -4.47 6.37 -8.11
CA THR A 6 -5.27 7.61 -8.13
C THR A 6 -6.37 7.53 -7.09
N THR A 7 -6.46 8.55 -6.22
CA THR A 7 -7.46 8.67 -5.17
C THR A 7 -8.26 9.96 -5.32
N GLN A 8 -9.54 9.92 -4.96
CA GLN A 8 -10.42 11.10 -4.95
C GLN A 8 -10.26 11.94 -3.67
N HIS A 9 -9.59 11.40 -2.65
CA HIS A 9 -9.32 12.12 -1.41
C HIS A 9 -8.17 13.11 -1.60
N ALA A 10 -8.47 14.41 -1.56
CA ALA A 10 -7.51 15.48 -1.83
C ALA A 10 -6.23 15.43 -0.97
N VAL A 11 -6.32 14.95 0.28
CA VAL A 11 -5.17 14.81 1.19
C VAL A 11 -4.28 13.65 0.75
N LEU A 12 -4.87 12.50 0.51
CA LEU A 12 -4.18 11.28 0.06
C LEU A 12 -3.62 11.45 -1.36
N LYS A 13 -4.30 12.21 -2.22
CA LYS A 13 -3.83 12.54 -3.57
C LYS A 13 -2.54 13.35 -3.52
N LYS A 14 -2.45 14.35 -2.63
CA LYS A 14 -1.23 15.15 -2.47
C LYS A 14 -0.04 14.33 -2.00
N GLU A 15 -0.25 13.34 -1.14
CA GLU A 15 0.82 12.44 -0.69
C GLU A 15 1.27 11.49 -1.80
N ILE A 16 0.33 10.93 -2.56
CA ILE A 16 0.65 10.07 -3.70
C ILE A 16 1.33 10.86 -4.83
N ASP A 17 0.90 12.09 -5.12
CA ASP A 17 1.56 12.95 -6.10
C ASP A 17 3.01 13.29 -5.70
N ARG A 18 3.29 13.51 -4.39
CA ARG A 18 4.68 13.70 -3.91
C ARG A 18 5.53 12.46 -4.10
N ILE A 19 5.00 11.29 -3.72
CA ILE A 19 5.69 10.00 -3.87
C ILE A 19 5.97 9.69 -5.35
N ASN A 20 4.99 9.96 -6.22
CA ASN A 20 5.14 9.76 -7.66
C ASN A 20 6.13 10.73 -8.31
N ALA A 21 6.28 11.94 -7.77
CA ALA A 21 7.24 12.93 -8.27
C ALA A 21 8.71 12.52 -8.02
N ASP A 22 9.01 11.92 -6.87
CA ASP A 22 10.38 11.46 -6.53
C ASP A 22 10.67 10.03 -7.03
N ASN A 23 9.61 9.30 -7.42
CA ASN A 23 9.69 7.90 -7.90
C ASN A 23 10.39 6.95 -6.89
N ARG A 24 10.47 7.41 -5.64
CA ARG A 24 11.10 6.78 -4.49
C ARG A 24 10.21 7.09 -3.28
N VAL A 25 10.06 6.09 -2.41
CA VAL A 25 9.39 6.27 -1.12
C VAL A 25 10.46 6.22 -0.06
N SER A 26 10.65 7.33 0.65
CA SER A 26 11.53 7.38 1.82
C SER A 26 10.84 6.72 3.01
N PHE A 27 11.61 6.17 3.95
CA PHE A 27 11.07 5.56 5.16
C PHE A 27 10.18 6.53 5.97
N SER A 28 10.57 7.81 6.02
CA SER A 28 9.79 8.89 6.65
C SER A 28 8.46 9.16 5.96
N GLU A 29 8.41 9.10 4.63
CA GLU A 29 7.17 9.29 3.86
C GLU A 29 6.24 8.09 4.02
N PHE A 30 6.81 6.89 4.03
CA PHE A 30 6.08 5.65 4.33
C PHE A 30 5.45 5.69 5.73
N GLN A 31 6.23 6.12 6.74
CA GLN A 31 5.75 6.24 8.11
C GLN A 31 4.67 7.32 8.23
N HIS A 32 4.83 8.45 7.55
CA HIS A 32 3.84 9.53 7.56
C HIS A 32 2.48 9.07 7.01
N VAL A 33 2.45 8.29 5.92
CA VAL A 33 1.20 7.73 5.37
C VAL A 33 0.54 6.76 6.36
N ARG A 34 1.34 5.97 7.08
CA ARG A 34 0.84 5.05 8.12
C ARG A 34 0.25 5.82 9.31
N ASP A 35 0.96 6.82 9.81
CA ASP A 35 0.50 7.68 10.92
C ASP A 35 -0.77 8.47 10.52
N ALA A 36 -0.85 8.91 9.27
CA ALA A 36 -2.04 9.53 8.71
C ALA A 36 -3.22 8.56 8.66
N ALA A 37 -2.98 7.28 8.32
CA ALA A 37 -4.01 6.24 8.34
C ALA A 37 -4.55 5.98 9.76
N ASP A 38 -3.67 5.88 10.76
CA ASP A 38 -4.07 5.77 12.18
C ASP A 38 -4.94 6.96 12.60
N THR A 39 -4.51 8.18 12.27
CA THR A 39 -5.24 9.41 12.61
C THR A 39 -6.65 9.42 12.01
N GLN A 40 -6.85 8.86 10.80
CA GLN A 40 -8.17 8.77 10.19
C GLN A 40 -9.05 7.71 10.87
N ILE A 41 -8.46 6.60 11.31
CA ILE A 41 -9.17 5.56 12.06
C ILE A 41 -9.63 6.09 13.42
N GLU A 42 -8.82 6.91 14.10
CA GLU A 42 -9.19 7.53 15.38
C GLU A 42 -10.31 8.57 15.27
N LYS A 43 -10.47 9.21 14.09
CA LYS A 43 -11.58 10.13 13.83
C LYS A 43 -12.93 9.42 13.64
N LEU A 44 -12.93 8.11 13.43
CA LEU A 44 -14.16 7.35 13.22
C LEU A 44 -14.91 7.17 14.54
N LYS A 45 -16.08 7.81 14.68
CA LYS A 45 -16.95 7.72 15.88
C LYS A 45 -17.81 6.44 15.90
N ALA A 46 -17.23 5.30 15.53
CA ALA A 46 -17.88 3.99 15.50
C ALA A 46 -16.90 2.91 16.00
N PRO A 47 -16.92 2.55 17.29
CA PRO A 47 -15.88 1.73 17.91
C PRO A 47 -15.79 0.30 17.32
N GLU A 48 -16.91 -0.28 16.89
CA GLU A 48 -16.91 -1.60 16.23
C GLU A 48 -16.23 -1.53 14.85
N LEU A 49 -16.53 -0.51 14.04
CA LEU A 49 -15.87 -0.28 12.75
C LEU A 49 -14.40 0.10 12.91
N GLN A 50 -14.06 0.84 13.97
CA GLN A 50 -12.68 1.18 14.31
C GLN A 50 -11.86 -0.09 14.57
N ALA A 51 -12.41 -1.08 15.28
CA ALA A 51 -11.74 -2.36 15.51
C ALA A 51 -11.53 -3.15 14.20
N HIS A 52 -12.50 -3.13 13.29
CA HIS A 52 -12.36 -3.74 11.96
C HIS A 52 -11.32 -3.03 11.08
N LEU A 53 -11.28 -1.70 11.10
CA LEU A 53 -10.26 -0.92 10.38
C LEU A 53 -8.86 -1.12 10.96
N LYS A 54 -8.69 -1.19 12.28
CA LYS A 54 -7.39 -1.51 12.89
C LYS A 54 -6.90 -2.90 12.51
N LYS A 55 -7.80 -3.89 12.40
CA LYS A 55 -7.46 -5.22 11.87
C LYS A 55 -7.00 -5.13 10.41
N LEU A 56 -7.72 -4.39 9.57
CA LEU A 56 -7.33 -4.16 8.17
C LEU A 56 -5.95 -3.49 8.08
N GLN A 57 -5.72 -2.44 8.86
CA GLN A 57 -4.44 -1.74 8.92
C GLN A 57 -3.29 -2.69 9.28
N LYS A 58 -3.47 -3.55 10.30
CA LYS A 58 -2.47 -4.56 10.65
C LYS A 58 -2.20 -5.54 9.50
N SER A 59 -3.24 -6.03 8.82
CA SER A 59 -3.05 -6.92 7.65
C SER A 59 -2.34 -6.21 6.49
N VAL A 60 -2.56 -4.92 6.30
CA VAL A 60 -1.83 -4.11 5.31
C VAL A 60 -0.37 -3.95 5.74
N ASP A 61 -0.08 -3.70 7.02
CA ASP A 61 1.28 -3.64 7.55
C ASP A 61 2.03 -4.96 7.31
N ASP A 62 1.41 -6.10 7.63
CA ASP A 62 1.97 -7.44 7.38
C ASP A 62 2.23 -7.67 5.88
N ALA A 63 1.32 -7.21 5.02
CA ALA A 63 1.49 -7.30 3.56
C ALA A 63 2.66 -6.43 3.07
N VAL A 64 2.87 -5.24 3.63
CA VAL A 64 4.02 -4.40 3.30
C VAL A 64 5.33 -5.04 3.78
N GLU A 65 5.36 -5.61 4.98
CA GLU A 65 6.54 -6.33 5.44
C GLU A 65 6.88 -7.51 4.51
N ALA A 66 5.87 -8.27 4.07
CA ALA A 66 6.05 -9.33 3.09
C ALA A 66 6.63 -8.80 1.75
N LEU A 67 6.17 -7.64 1.27
CA LEU A 67 6.74 -7.00 0.07
C LEU A 67 8.22 -6.63 0.25
N GLN A 68 8.59 -6.12 1.42
CA GLN A 68 9.99 -5.80 1.74
C GLN A 68 10.85 -7.07 1.79
N GLN A 69 10.34 -8.15 2.40
CA GLN A 69 11.02 -9.44 2.44
C GLN A 69 11.22 -10.03 1.03
N VAL A 70 10.19 -9.95 0.17
CA VAL A 70 10.28 -10.36 -1.24
C VAL A 70 11.36 -9.55 -1.96
N ALA A 71 11.40 -8.23 -1.77
CA ALA A 71 12.43 -7.38 -2.37
C ALA A 71 13.85 -7.70 -1.87
N LEU A 72 14.00 -7.99 -0.56
CA LEU A 72 15.28 -8.40 0.03
C LEU A 72 15.73 -9.77 -0.49
N ALA A 73 14.83 -10.75 -0.55
CA ALA A 73 15.11 -12.07 -1.10
C ALA A 73 15.50 -11.99 -2.58
N ALA A 74 14.79 -11.19 -3.37
CA ALA A 74 15.10 -10.94 -4.78
C ALA A 74 16.49 -10.32 -4.99
N LYS A 75 16.89 -9.38 -4.12
CA LYS A 75 18.24 -8.79 -4.14
C LYS A 75 19.32 -9.82 -3.78
N LYS A 76 19.08 -10.67 -2.78
CA LYS A 76 20.02 -11.72 -2.36
C LYS A 76 20.20 -12.81 -3.42
N ALA A 77 19.13 -13.17 -4.12
CA ALA A 77 19.11 -14.23 -5.13
C ALA A 77 19.80 -13.88 -6.46
N LYS A 78 20.28 -12.62 -6.65
CA LYS A 78 20.91 -12.13 -7.90
C LYS A 78 20.12 -12.55 -9.16
N LEU A 79 18.80 -12.37 -9.12
CA LEU A 79 17.89 -12.76 -10.19
C LEU A 79 18.28 -12.14 -11.54
N ASP A 80 18.12 -12.93 -12.60
CA ASP A 80 18.20 -12.50 -13.99
C ASP A 80 17.03 -11.57 -14.34
N GLU A 81 17.19 -10.79 -15.40
CA GLU A 81 16.23 -9.76 -15.82
C GLU A 81 14.79 -10.26 -16.06
N PRO A 82 14.54 -11.41 -16.70
CA PRO A 82 13.17 -11.89 -16.89
C PRO A 82 12.54 -12.35 -15.58
N THR A 83 13.30 -12.96 -14.65
CA THR A 83 12.76 -13.34 -13.34
C THR A 83 12.44 -12.12 -12.47
N LYS A 84 13.23 -11.05 -12.56
CA LYS A 84 12.89 -9.75 -11.94
C LYS A 84 11.61 -9.15 -12.51
N ALA A 85 11.39 -9.27 -13.82
CA ALA A 85 10.16 -8.79 -14.45
C ALA A 85 8.94 -9.59 -13.98
N ALA A 86 9.02 -10.92 -13.98
CA ALA A 86 7.95 -11.79 -13.50
C ALA A 86 7.61 -11.56 -12.02
N LEU A 87 8.63 -11.32 -11.18
CA LEU A 87 8.42 -10.97 -9.77
C LEU A 87 7.64 -9.67 -9.62
N LYS A 88 8.06 -8.60 -10.30
CA LYS A 88 7.37 -7.29 -10.28
C LYS A 88 5.94 -7.40 -10.76
N GLU A 89 5.71 -8.18 -11.82
CA GLU A 89 4.38 -8.43 -12.37
C GLU A 89 3.50 -9.17 -11.36
N SER A 90 4.00 -10.27 -10.79
CA SER A 90 3.27 -11.06 -9.78
C SER A 90 2.91 -10.24 -8.55
N THR A 91 3.84 -9.39 -8.08
CA THR A 91 3.58 -8.44 -7.00
C THR A 91 2.51 -7.41 -7.38
N SER A 92 2.51 -6.93 -8.63
CA SER A 92 1.51 -5.97 -9.11
C SER A 92 0.11 -6.57 -9.12
N TYR A 93 -0.04 -7.85 -9.46
CA TYR A 93 -1.33 -8.55 -9.37
C TYR A 93 -1.86 -8.65 -7.94
N GLN A 94 -0.99 -8.86 -6.95
CA GLN A 94 -1.40 -8.88 -5.53
C GLN A 94 -1.93 -7.52 -5.08
N ILE A 95 -1.25 -6.43 -5.48
CA ILE A 95 -1.69 -5.07 -5.18
C ILE A 95 -3.00 -4.75 -5.90
N ALA A 96 -3.14 -5.17 -7.17
CA ALA A 96 -4.37 -5.00 -7.93
C ALA A 96 -5.57 -5.73 -7.28
N TYR A 97 -5.34 -6.93 -6.73
CA TYR A 97 -6.37 -7.66 -5.98
C TYR A 97 -6.83 -6.88 -4.73
N LEU A 98 -5.90 -6.29 -3.99
CA LEU A 98 -6.20 -5.46 -2.82
C LEU A 98 -7.00 -4.19 -3.21
N VAL A 99 -6.63 -3.54 -4.32
CA VAL A 99 -7.37 -2.38 -4.87
C VAL A 99 -8.76 -2.79 -5.35
N MET A 100 -8.91 -3.95 -5.99
CA MET A 100 -10.23 -4.47 -6.39
C MET A 100 -11.10 -4.75 -5.16
N GLY A 101 -10.54 -5.34 -4.10
CA GLY A 101 -11.23 -5.54 -2.82
C GLY A 101 -11.75 -4.22 -2.24
N PHE A 102 -10.92 -3.18 -2.24
CA PHE A 102 -11.34 -1.83 -1.85
C PHE A 102 -12.51 -1.33 -2.70
N LYS A 103 -12.43 -1.46 -4.03
CA LYS A 103 -13.49 -1.02 -4.95
C LYS A 103 -14.78 -1.81 -4.80
N THR A 104 -14.73 -3.10 -4.49
CA THR A 104 -15.94 -3.91 -4.33
C THR A 104 -16.60 -3.76 -2.97
N SER A 105 -15.84 -3.42 -1.93
CA SER A 105 -16.33 -3.45 -0.54
C SER A 105 -16.50 -2.07 0.08
N VAL A 106 -15.65 -1.10 -0.26
CA VAL A 106 -15.65 0.24 0.36
C VAL A 106 -16.26 1.29 -0.57
N ASP A 107 -15.97 1.24 -1.88
CA ASP A 107 -16.53 2.20 -2.87
C ASP A 107 -18.04 2.00 -3.13
N ARG A 108 -18.64 0.94 -2.57
CA ARG A 108 -20.08 0.65 -2.64
C ARG A 108 -20.88 1.15 -1.44
N LEU A 109 -20.22 1.64 -0.40
CA LEU A 109 -20.84 2.27 0.78
C LEU A 109 -21.16 3.74 0.49
#